data_AF-A0A0F9NQT2-F1
#
_entry.id   AF-A0A0F9NQT2-F1
#
_cell.length_a   1.000
_cell.length_b   1.000
_cell.length_c   1.000
_cell.angle_alpha   90.00
_cell.angle_beta   90.00
_cell.angle_gamma   90.00
#
_symmetry.space_group_name_H-M   'P 1'
#
loop_
_entity.id
_entity.type
_entity.pdbx_description
1 polymer ?
#
loop_
_entity_poly.entity_id
_entity_poly.type
_entity_poly.pdbx_seq_one_letter_code
_entity_poly.pdbx_strand_id
1 'polypeptide(L)'
;MIEINWTLIFLLILLLVSADKIITYYNIKAVEKNFPDVDKFSVERNPLARKFFQDFGLFWGNILYGFVSIVTFLLALALIKWTLSLFGIPNPLSIALWVMVVLYGMAIANNLFFLFKFNKWIP
;
A
#
# COMPACT_ATOMS: atom_id res chain seq x y z
N MET A 1 3.73 -29.54 -12.18
CA MET A 1 4.47 -28.32 -11.81
C MET A 1 3.55 -27.15 -12.11
N ILE A 2 3.16 -26.34 -11.12
CA ILE A 2 2.43 -25.09 -11.42
C ILE A 2 3.50 -24.08 -11.88
N GLU A 3 3.43 -23.64 -13.13
CA GLU A 3 4.33 -22.59 -13.61
C GLU A 3 4.00 -21.27 -12.89
N ILE A 4 5.02 -20.67 -12.29
CA ILE A 4 4.91 -19.36 -11.66
C ILE A 4 4.78 -18.32 -12.76
N ASN A 5 3.60 -17.71 -12.85
CA ASN A 5 3.35 -16.63 -13.80
C ASN A 5 3.77 -15.28 -13.20
N TRP A 6 4.99 -14.86 -13.49
CA TRP A 6 5.55 -13.57 -13.04
C TRP A 6 4.75 -12.36 -13.50
N THR A 7 4.11 -12.44 -14.68
CA THR A 7 3.23 -11.38 -15.17
C THR A 7 2.01 -11.22 -14.26
N LEU A 8 1.37 -12.31 -13.84
CA LEU A 8 0.26 -12.26 -12.90
C LEU A 8 0.67 -11.72 -11.52
N ILE A 9 1.84 -12.12 -11.02
CA ILE A 9 2.38 -11.58 -9.77
C ILE A 9 2.60 -10.07 -9.88
N PHE A 10 3.19 -9.61 -10.98
CA PHE A 10 3.43 -8.19 -11.19
C PHE A 10 2.13 -7.39 -11.30
N LEU A 11 1.14 -7.89 -12.04
CA LEU A 11 -0.19 -7.28 -12.13
C LEU A 11 -0.89 -7.21 -10.77
N LEU A 12 -0.76 -8.24 -9.94
CA LEU A 12 -1.30 -8.25 -8.57
C LEU A 12 -0.64 -7.17 -7.70
N ILE A 13 0.68 -7.01 -7.79
CA ILE A 13 1.40 -5.95 -7.06
C ILE A 13 0.92 -4.57 -7.50
N LEU A 14 0.81 -4.34 -8.82
CA LEU A 14 0.29 -3.09 -9.36
C LEU A 14 -1.13 -2.82 -8.85
N LEU A 15 -2.01 -3.83 -8.84
CA LEU A 15 -3.37 -3.70 -8.34
C LEU A 15 -3.41 -3.30 -6.86
N LEU A 16 -2.67 -4.01 -6.00
CA LEU A 16 -2.66 -3.77 -4.56
C LEU A 16 -2.06 -2.40 -4.22
N VAL A 17 -0.93 -2.04 -4.84
CA VAL A 17 -0.31 -0.74 -4.61
C VAL A 17 -1.20 0.37 -5.15
N SER A 18 -1.78 0.23 -6.34
CA SER A 18 -2.67 1.26 -6.90
C SER A 18 -3.91 1.46 -6.04
N ALA A 19 -4.53 0.38 -5.55
CA ALA A 19 -5.67 0.48 -4.64
C ALA A 19 -5.31 1.27 -3.38
N ASP A 20 -4.20 0.95 -2.73
CA ASP A 20 -3.69 1.68 -1.56
C ASP A 20 -3.48 3.17 -1.85
N LYS A 21 -2.85 3.51 -2.98
CA LYS A 21 -2.59 4.91 -3.38
C LYS A 21 -3.85 5.67 -3.74
N ILE A 22 -4.80 5.03 -4.42
CA ILE A 22 -6.08 5.65 -4.75
C ILE A 22 -6.85 5.98 -3.46
N ILE A 23 -6.93 5.04 -2.53
CA ILE A 23 -7.63 5.26 -1.25
C ILE A 23 -6.93 6.35 -0.44
N THR A 24 -5.60 6.34 -0.38
CA THR A 24 -4.81 7.39 0.30
C THR A 24 -5.07 8.77 -0.29
N TYR A 25 -5.13 8.88 -1.62
CA TYR A 25 -5.47 10.13 -2.29
C TYR A 25 -6.86 10.64 -1.87
N TYR A 26 -7.87 9.76 -1.89
CA TYR A 26 -9.22 10.12 -1.47
C TYR A 26 -9.32 10.43 0.03
N ASN A 27 -8.53 9.78 0.88
CA ASN A 27 -8.45 10.10 2.31
C ASN A 27 -8.02 11.53 2.53
N ILE A 28 -6.90 11.91 1.92
CA ILE A 28 -6.34 13.26 2.10
C ILE A 28 -7.28 14.31 1.47
N LYS A 29 -7.92 14.00 0.33
CA LYS A 29 -8.95 14.87 -0.25
C LYS A 29 -10.21 15.01 0.61
N ALA A 30 -10.64 13.94 1.27
CA ALA A 30 -11.76 13.99 2.21
C ALA A 30 -11.41 14.87 3.43
N VAL A 31 -10.19 14.79 3.94
CA VAL A 31 -9.71 15.64 5.03
C VAL A 31 -9.67 17.10 4.60
N GLU A 32 -9.06 17.39 3.45
CA GLU A 32 -9.02 18.75 2.86
C GLU A 32 -10.43 19.35 2.71
N LYS A 33 -11.42 18.54 2.33
CA LYS A 33 -12.80 18.98 2.13
C LYS A 33 -13.58 19.16 3.44
N ASN A 34 -13.44 18.23 4.38
CA ASN A 34 -14.32 18.13 5.55
C ASN A 34 -13.73 18.75 6.82
N PHE A 35 -12.41 19.01 6.84
CA PHE A 35 -11.65 19.56 7.97
C PHE A 35 -10.61 20.59 7.48
N PRO A 36 -11.04 21.75 6.94
CA PRO A 36 -10.15 22.71 6.29
C PRO A 36 -9.10 23.33 7.23
N ASP A 37 -9.37 23.35 8.54
CA ASP A 37 -8.46 23.90 9.55
C ASP A 37 -7.35 22.90 9.97
N VAL A 38 -7.40 21.67 9.47
CA VAL A 38 -6.42 20.63 9.78
C VAL A 38 -5.44 20.49 8.61
N ASP A 39 -4.14 20.40 8.91
CA ASP A 39 -3.16 20.03 7.89
C ASP A 39 -3.51 18.65 7.32
N LYS A 40 -3.97 18.64 6.06
CA LYS A 40 -4.41 17.44 5.34
C LYS A 40 -3.35 16.36 5.22
N PHE A 41 -2.06 16.69 5.34
CA PHE A 41 -0.97 15.70 5.29
C PHE A 41 -0.63 15.10 6.65
N SER A 42 -1.12 15.71 7.74
CA SER A 42 -0.86 15.23 9.11
C SER A 42 -1.52 13.87 9.40
N VAL A 43 -2.57 13.52 8.64
CA VAL A 43 -3.27 12.23 8.73
C VAL A 43 -2.50 11.06 8.11
N GLU A 44 -1.54 11.31 7.23
CA GLU A 44 -0.70 10.27 6.63
C GLU A 44 0.30 9.79 7.69
N ARG A 45 0.15 8.55 8.16
CA ARG A 45 0.98 7.99 9.25
C ARG A 45 2.38 7.62 8.78
N ASN A 46 2.57 7.35 7.50
CA ASN A 46 3.86 7.02 6.95
C ASN A 46 4.70 8.30 6.72
N PRO A 47 5.82 8.48 7.44
CA PRO A 47 6.60 9.72 7.35
C PRO A 47 7.24 9.91 5.96
N LEU A 48 7.57 8.82 5.27
CA LEU A 48 8.07 8.86 3.90
C LEU A 48 6.98 9.35 2.94
N ALA A 49 5.80 8.74 2.98
CA ALA A 49 4.68 9.16 2.14
C ALA A 49 4.31 10.64 2.38
N ARG A 50 4.24 11.03 3.66
CA ARG A 50 3.98 12.41 4.07
C ARG A 50 5.00 13.38 3.48
N LYS A 51 6.29 13.04 3.56
CA LYS A 51 7.36 13.84 2.96
C LYS A 51 7.18 13.98 1.44
N PHE A 52 6.87 12.89 0.74
CA PHE A 52 6.58 12.96 -0.70
C PHE A 52 5.38 13.88 -1.01
N PHE A 53 4.33 13.87 -0.20
CA PHE A 53 3.17 14.75 -0.40
C PHE A 53 3.48 16.21 -0.11
N GLN A 54 4.31 16.50 0.89
CA GLN A 54 4.76 17.84 1.23
C GLN A 54 5.70 18.42 0.16
N ASP A 55 6.63 17.61 -0.35
CA ASP A 55 7.65 18.06 -1.31
C ASP A 55 7.11 18.17 -2.74
N PHE A 56 6.24 17.25 -3.17
CA PHE A 56 5.79 17.13 -4.57
C PHE A 56 4.29 17.39 -4.77
N GLY A 57 3.56 17.69 -3.68
CA GLY A 57 2.10 17.78 -3.69
C GLY A 57 1.42 16.40 -3.72
N LEU A 58 0.10 16.40 -3.49
CA LEU A 58 -0.64 15.15 -3.30
C LEU A 58 -0.61 14.21 -4.53
N PHE A 59 -0.80 14.74 -5.74
CA PHE A 59 -0.88 13.90 -6.94
C PHE A 59 0.48 13.27 -7.29
N TRP A 60 1.50 14.10 -7.50
CA TRP A 60 2.83 13.62 -7.86
C TRP A 60 3.52 12.89 -6.72
N GLY A 61 3.35 13.35 -5.48
CA GLY A 61 3.85 12.65 -4.30
C GLY A 61 3.27 11.23 -4.18
N ASN A 62 2.00 11.04 -4.52
CA ASN A 62 1.37 9.71 -4.51
C ASN A 62 1.87 8.80 -5.64
N ILE A 63 2.13 9.35 -6.84
CA ILE A 63 2.75 8.60 -7.94
C ILE A 63 4.17 8.17 -7.58
N LEU A 64 5.00 9.11 -7.12
CA LEU A 64 6.40 8.85 -6.75
C LEU A 64 6.49 7.84 -5.60
N TYR A 65 5.67 8.02 -4.56
CA TYR A 65 5.59 7.08 -3.45
C TYR A 65 5.00 5.72 -3.86
N GLY A 66 4.17 5.69 -4.91
CA GLY A 66 3.71 4.46 -5.56
C GLY A 66 4.86 3.61 -6.07
N PHE A 67 5.83 4.20 -6.77
CA PHE A 67 7.03 3.47 -7.21
C PHE A 67 7.87 2.94 -6.04
N VAL A 68 8.06 3.75 -5.00
CA VAL A 68 8.74 3.32 -3.77
C VAL A 68 8.01 2.13 -3.13
N SER A 69 6.68 2.16 -3.12
CA SER A 69 5.86 1.08 -2.57
C SER A 69 6.00 -0.21 -3.38
N ILE A 70 6.08 -0.15 -4.71
CA ILE A 70 6.31 -1.33 -5.57
C ILE A 70 7.67 -1.96 -5.26
N VAL A 71 8.73 -1.15 -5.18
CA VAL A 71 10.08 -1.64 -4.84
C VAL A 71 10.08 -2.27 -3.46
N THR A 72 9.44 -1.63 -2.48
CA THR A 72 9.32 -2.14 -1.11
C THR A 72 8.57 -3.47 -1.06
N PHE A 73 7.49 -3.61 -1.84
CA PHE A 73 6.76 -4.87 -1.96
C PHE A 73 7.65 -5.99 -2.49
N LEU A 74 8.38 -5.75 -3.58
CA LEU A 74 9.25 -6.74 -4.21
C LEU A 74 10.38 -7.17 -3.26
N LEU A 75 10.98 -6.21 -2.54
CA LEU A 75 11.99 -6.50 -1.53
C LEU A 75 11.43 -7.33 -0.38
N ALA A 76 10.26 -6.96 0.16
CA ALA A 76 9.61 -7.73 1.21
C ALA A 76 9.26 -9.16 0.76
N LEU A 77 8.73 -9.32 -0.45
CA LEU A 77 8.43 -10.62 -1.05
C LEU A 77 9.70 -11.49 -1.16
N ALA A 78 10.80 -10.90 -1.65
CA ALA A 78 12.08 -11.59 -1.79
C ALA A 78 12.65 -12.03 -0.44
N LEU A 79 12.60 -11.16 0.57
CA LEU A 79 13.07 -11.45 1.92
C LEU A 79 12.24 -12.56 2.60
N ILE A 80 10.91 -12.49 2.53
CA ILE A 80 10.04 -13.52 3.10
C ILE A 80 10.28 -14.86 2.41
N LYS A 81 10.32 -14.88 1.07
CA LYS A 81 10.63 -16.09 0.29
C LYS A 81 11.98 -16.69 0.70
N TRP A 82 13.01 -15.85 0.81
CA TRP A 82 14.35 -16.27 1.19
C TRP A 82 14.34 -16.91 2.59
N THR A 83 13.75 -16.23 3.57
CA THR A 83 13.59 -16.74 4.94
C THR A 83 12.88 -18.08 4.97
N LEU A 84 11.73 -18.21 4.29
CA LEU A 84 10.99 -19.49 4.22
C LEU A 84 11.82 -20.62 3.58
N SER A 85 12.65 -20.28 2.60
CA SER A 85 13.56 -21.24 1.95
C SER A 85 14.65 -21.72 2.91
N LEU A 86 15.19 -20.84 3.76
CA LEU A 86 16.16 -21.20 4.79
C LEU A 86 15.60 -22.19 5.83
N PHE A 87 14.30 -22.12 6.11
CA PHE A 87 13.60 -23.05 7.00
C PHE A 87 13.14 -24.33 6.32
N GLY A 88 13.48 -24.55 5.04
CA GLY A 88 13.09 -25.75 4.30
C GLY A 88 11.58 -25.84 4.02
N ILE A 89 10.85 -24.72 4.06
CA ILE A 89 9.40 -24.71 3.82
C ILE A 89 9.14 -24.96 2.32
N PRO A 90 8.29 -25.95 1.96
CA PRO A 90 7.93 -26.19 0.57
C PRO A 90 7.10 -25.02 -0.01
N ASN A 91 7.27 -24.75 -1.29
CA ASN A 91 6.57 -23.68 -2.02
C ASN A 91 6.69 -22.27 -1.37
N PRO A 92 7.91 -21.80 -1.04
CA PRO A 92 8.11 -20.58 -0.26
C PRO A 92 7.59 -19.32 -0.97
N LEU A 93 7.59 -19.29 -2.31
CA LEU A 93 7.06 -18.15 -3.06
C LEU A 93 5.55 -17.99 -2.89
N SER A 94 4.79 -19.08 -2.99
CA SER A 94 3.32 -19.03 -2.87
C SER A 94 2.90 -18.57 -1.48
N ILE A 95 3.58 -19.04 -0.44
CA ILE A 95 3.35 -18.62 0.95
C ILE A 95 3.73 -17.15 1.13
N ALA A 96 4.90 -16.73 0.62
CA ALA A 96 5.32 -15.33 0.68
C ALA A 96 4.32 -14.39 -0.01
N LEU A 97 3.82 -14.76 -1.20
CA LEU A 97 2.78 -14.02 -1.90
C LEU A 97 1.49 -13.92 -1.08
N TRP A 98 1.04 -15.03 -0.51
CA TRP A 98 -0.16 -15.03 0.34
C TRP A 98 0.00 -14.10 1.54
N VAL A 99 1.14 -14.17 2.25
CA VAL A 99 1.46 -13.26 3.37
C VAL A 99 1.40 -11.81 2.90
N MET A 100 2.03 -11.49 1.77
CA MET A 100 2.03 -10.12 1.23
C MET A 100 0.63 -9.63 0.88
N VAL A 101 -0.20 -10.48 0.26
CA VAL A 101 -1.61 -10.15 -0.06
C VAL A 101 -2.41 -9.87 1.21
N VAL A 102 -2.25 -10.68 2.26
CA VAL A 102 -2.95 -10.47 3.54
C VAL A 102 -2.52 -9.15 4.18
N LEU A 103 -1.21 -8.88 4.25
CA LEU A 103 -0.69 -7.64 4.85
C LEU A 103 -1.16 -6.40 4.09
N TYR A 104 -1.12 -6.42 2.75
CA TYR A 104 -1.65 -5.32 1.94
C TYR A 104 -3.17 -5.19 2.04
N GLY A 105 -3.90 -6.31 2.09
CA GLY A 105 -5.33 -6.32 2.31
C GLY A 105 -5.72 -5.64 3.63
N MET A 106 -4.98 -5.91 4.71
CA MET A 106 -5.15 -5.23 5.99
C MET A 106 -4.84 -3.73 5.90
N ALA A 107 -3.76 -3.34 5.21
CA ALA A 107 -3.42 -1.93 5.01
C ALA A 107 -4.52 -1.17 4.23
N ILE A 108 -5.01 -1.78 3.14
CA ILE A 108 -6.11 -1.24 2.33
C ILE A 108 -7.39 -1.12 3.15
N ALA A 109 -7.77 -2.16 3.90
CA ALA A 109 -8.95 -2.15 4.76
C ALA A 109 -8.87 -1.04 5.83
N ASN A 110 -7.70 -0.86 6.43
CA ASN A 110 -7.44 0.22 7.37
C ASN A 110 -7.58 1.60 6.70
N ASN A 111 -7.04 1.77 5.48
CA ASN A 111 -7.18 3.01 4.73
C ASN A 111 -8.63 3.29 4.29
N LEU A 112 -9.42 2.25 3.96
CA LEU A 112 -10.86 2.38 3.70
C LEU A 112 -11.64 2.81 4.94
N PHE A 113 -11.30 2.25 6.11
CA PHE A 113 -11.90 2.67 7.37
C PHE A 113 -11.67 4.16 7.62
N PHE A 114 -10.44 4.66 7.41
CA PHE A 114 -10.16 6.09 7.49
C PHE A 114 -10.93 6.91 6.45
N LEU A 115 -11.14 6.39 5.25
CA LEU A 115 -11.92 7.07 4.21
C LEU A 115 -13.35 7.30 4.65
N PHE A 116 -13.98 6.26 5.18
CA PHE A 116 -15.36 6.33 5.65
C PHE A 116 -15.47 7.26 6.84
N LYS A 117 -14.50 7.23 7.76
CA LYS A 117 -14.43 8.13 8.91
C LYS A 117 -14.29 9.59 8.48
N PHE A 118 -13.34 9.92 7.59
CA PHE A 118 -13.14 11.30 7.15
C PHE A 118 -14.27 11.81 6.25
N ASN A 119 -14.99 10.93 5.55
CA ASN A 119 -16.22 11.28 4.84
C ASN A 119 -17.47 11.33 5.73
N LYS A 120 -17.35 11.06 7.04
CA LYS A 120 -18.47 11.02 8.00
C LYS A 120 -19.57 10.02 7.60
N TRP A 121 -19.21 8.96 6.87
CA TRP A 121 -20.13 7.87 6.52
C TRP A 121 -20.29 6.86 7.67
N ILE A 122 -19.29 6.82 8.54
CA ILE A 122 -19.31 6.12 9.81
C ILE A 122 -18.85 7.09 10.90
N PRO A 123 -19.30 6.90 12.16
CA PRO A 123 -18.87 7.72 13.29
C PRO A 123 -17.36 7.65 13.57
#